data_AF-A0A3M1AFG6-F1
#
_entry.id   AF-A0A3M1AFG6-F1
#
_cell.length_a   1.000
_cell.length_b   1.000
_cell.length_c   1.000
_cell.angle_alpha   90.00
_cell.angle_beta   90.00
_cell.angle_gamma   90.00
#
_symmetry.space_group_name_H-M   'P 1'
#
loop_
_entity.id
_entity.type
_entity.pdbx_description
1 polymer ?
#
loop_
_entity_poly.entity_id
_entity_poly.type
_entity_poly.pdbx_seq_one_letter_code
_entity_poly.pdbx_strand_id
1 'polypeptide(L)'
;VEMNKVSYQVDAIDASWNTDTEYEMGNMGHRPGVKGGYFPVPPVDDGQDIRSEMLSTMKRMGMKVDKHHHEVASCQHELGLIFDSLTRQGDELQKYKYVIHNVAQAYGKTATFMPKPIAGDNGTGMHVNMSIWKDGKPLFAGDKYADLSQEALWFIGGILKHAKTLNAFTNPSTNSYKRLIPGFEAPVLRAYSARNRSGCVRIPWTESPKAKRVEARFPDPSANPYLCFSALLMAGLDGIRNKIDPGPAMDKDLYDLPPEELEGIPTVCASLREAIDSLAADHDFLLAGDVFTKDQIEGYMELKWEEIYAFEHTPHPVEFKLYYSC
;
A
#
# COMPACT_ATOMS: atom_id res chain seq x y z
N VAL A 1 21.17 13.16 7.44
CA VAL A 1 20.57 14.48 7.71
C VAL A 1 21.41 15.10 8.81
N GLU A 2 22.15 16.16 8.50
CA GLU A 2 22.91 16.96 9.46
C GLU A 2 22.33 18.37 9.49
N MET A 3 22.62 19.14 10.54
CA MET A 3 22.08 20.50 10.72
C MET A 3 22.32 21.40 9.50
N ASN A 4 23.41 21.19 8.77
CA ASN A 4 23.82 21.98 7.60
C ASN A 4 23.87 21.17 6.28
N LYS A 5 23.45 19.90 6.26
CA LYS A 5 23.50 19.06 5.04
C LYS A 5 22.41 17.99 5.00
N VAL A 6 21.56 18.05 3.98
CA VAL A 6 20.51 17.06 3.70
C VAL A 6 20.57 16.65 2.24
N SER A 7 20.78 15.36 1.98
CA SER A 7 20.77 14.78 0.63
C SER A 7 20.55 13.28 0.72
N TYR A 8 20.00 12.68 -0.34
CA TYR A 8 20.02 11.25 -0.57
C TYR A 8 20.32 10.98 -2.05
N GLN A 9 20.92 9.83 -2.32
CA GLN A 9 21.13 9.31 -3.67
C GLN A 9 20.90 7.81 -3.60
N VAL A 10 20.16 7.28 -4.56
CA VAL A 10 19.94 5.84 -4.74
C VAL A 10 20.39 5.50 -6.14
N ASP A 11 20.99 4.33 -6.31
CA ASP A 11 21.50 3.88 -7.59
C ASP A 11 21.16 2.40 -7.80
N ALA A 12 20.98 2.00 -9.07
CA ALA A 12 20.72 0.64 -9.48
C ALA A 12 21.09 0.43 -10.96
N ILE A 13 21.55 -0.78 -11.31
CA ILE A 13 22.01 -1.09 -12.68
C ILE A 13 20.90 -0.87 -13.72
N ASP A 14 19.67 -1.24 -13.37
CA ASP A 14 18.43 -1.16 -14.14
C ASP A 14 17.72 0.21 -14.03
N ALA A 15 18.29 1.17 -13.29
CA ALA A 15 17.67 2.47 -13.10
C ALA A 15 17.60 3.31 -14.38
N SER A 16 16.44 3.91 -14.64
CA SER A 16 16.19 4.72 -15.85
C SER A 16 17.08 5.96 -15.99
N TRP A 17 17.71 6.42 -14.90
CA TRP A 17 18.65 7.54 -14.90
C TRP A 17 20.09 7.15 -15.27
N ASN A 18 20.38 5.85 -15.51
CA ASN A 18 21.73 5.37 -15.83
C ASN A 18 21.99 5.12 -17.32
N THR A 19 21.28 5.84 -18.20
CA THR A 19 21.39 5.66 -19.66
C THR A 19 22.73 6.15 -20.22
N ASP A 20 23.39 7.10 -19.56
CA ASP A 20 24.67 7.69 -19.94
C ASP A 20 25.81 7.36 -18.97
N THR A 21 25.55 6.56 -17.92
CA THR A 21 26.54 6.16 -16.93
C THR A 21 27.66 5.32 -17.57
N GLU A 22 28.90 5.66 -17.26
CA GLU A 22 30.07 4.86 -17.63
C GLU A 22 30.23 3.67 -16.67
N TYR A 23 30.38 2.47 -17.23
CA TYR A 23 30.67 1.24 -16.48
C TYR A 23 31.99 0.67 -16.97
N GLU A 24 32.74 0.02 -16.07
CA GLU A 24 34.03 -0.60 -16.38
C GLU A 24 33.95 -1.58 -17.57
N MET A 25 32.85 -2.35 -17.63
CA MET A 25 32.60 -3.34 -18.71
C MET A 25 31.82 -2.76 -19.90
N GLY A 26 31.58 -1.45 -19.92
CA GLY A 26 30.75 -0.77 -20.90
C GLY A 26 29.26 -0.72 -20.51
N ASN A 27 28.56 0.30 -21.00
CA ASN A 27 27.12 0.46 -20.76
C ASN A 27 26.31 -0.37 -21.78
N MET A 28 25.67 -1.44 -21.29
CA MET A 28 24.90 -2.39 -22.13
C MET A 28 23.54 -1.85 -22.60
N GLY A 29 23.05 -0.73 -22.03
CA GLY A 29 21.92 0.04 -22.57
C GLY A 29 20.50 -0.52 -22.39
N HIS A 30 20.31 -1.77 -21.93
CA HIS A 30 18.97 -2.35 -21.72
C HIS A 30 18.41 -1.99 -20.34
N ARG A 31 17.49 -1.02 -20.28
CA ARG A 31 16.85 -0.58 -19.02
C ARG A 31 15.39 -0.24 -19.23
N PRO A 32 14.51 -0.49 -18.23
CA PRO A 32 13.17 0.04 -18.26
C PRO A 32 13.19 1.57 -18.17
N GLY A 33 12.34 2.24 -18.95
CA GLY A 33 12.11 3.67 -18.78
C GLY A 33 11.36 3.99 -17.48
N VAL A 34 11.13 5.28 -17.22
CA VAL A 34 10.20 5.72 -16.16
C VAL A 34 8.81 5.16 -16.46
N LYS A 35 8.18 4.51 -15.48
CA LYS A 35 6.93 3.74 -15.64
C LYS A 35 6.98 2.62 -16.70
N GLY A 36 8.17 2.19 -17.11
CA GLY A 36 8.40 1.22 -18.18
C GLY A 36 8.75 -0.19 -17.70
N GLY A 37 8.72 -0.45 -16.39
CA GLY A 37 9.14 -1.73 -15.81
C GLY A 37 8.10 -2.86 -15.91
N TYR A 38 6.88 -2.58 -16.37
CA TYR A 38 5.82 -3.58 -16.32
C TYR A 38 5.91 -4.59 -17.47
N PHE A 39 6.49 -5.76 -17.16
CA PHE A 39 6.63 -6.94 -18.02
C PHE A 39 7.51 -6.82 -19.30
N PRO A 40 8.54 -5.95 -19.40
CA PRO A 40 9.55 -6.18 -20.41
C PRO A 40 10.30 -7.49 -20.08
N VAL A 41 10.67 -8.25 -21.10
CA VAL A 41 11.44 -9.49 -20.90
C VAL A 41 12.93 -9.19 -20.69
N PRO A 42 13.71 -10.10 -20.10
CA PRO A 42 15.17 -9.98 -20.09
C PRO A 42 15.75 -9.74 -21.50
N PRO A 43 16.79 -8.92 -21.67
CA PRO A 43 17.64 -8.36 -20.61
C PRO A 43 17.18 -7.03 -20.00
N VAL A 44 16.01 -6.50 -20.39
CA VAL A 44 15.49 -5.25 -19.78
C VAL A 44 15.10 -5.48 -18.31
N ASP A 45 14.44 -6.62 -18.03
CA ASP A 45 14.18 -7.08 -16.66
C ASP A 45 15.38 -7.90 -16.16
N ASP A 46 16.22 -7.28 -15.32
CA ASP A 46 17.39 -7.93 -14.70
C ASP A 46 17.02 -8.74 -13.44
N GLY A 47 15.77 -8.63 -12.98
CA GLY A 47 15.34 -9.10 -11.66
C GLY A 47 14.79 -10.54 -11.65
N GLN A 48 14.80 -11.24 -12.78
CA GLN A 48 14.17 -12.56 -12.91
C GLN A 48 14.75 -13.61 -11.94
N ASP A 49 16.07 -13.75 -11.90
CA ASP A 49 16.74 -14.77 -11.10
C ASP A 49 16.64 -14.47 -9.60
N ILE A 50 16.82 -13.21 -9.21
CA ILE A 50 16.73 -12.78 -7.81
C ILE A 50 15.31 -12.94 -7.25
N ARG A 51 14.26 -12.60 -8.02
CA ARG A 51 12.87 -12.85 -7.61
C ARG A 51 12.56 -14.35 -7.52
N SER A 52 13.12 -15.15 -8.42
CA SER A 52 12.99 -16.62 -8.37
C SER A 52 13.63 -17.20 -7.12
N GLU A 53 14.82 -16.73 -6.73
CA GLU A 53 15.50 -17.19 -5.51
C GLU A 53 14.75 -16.75 -4.24
N MET A 54 14.17 -15.54 -4.23
CA MET A 54 13.29 -15.09 -3.16
C MET A 54 12.09 -16.03 -2.99
N LEU A 55 11.35 -16.35 -4.06
CA LEU A 55 10.22 -17.29 -3.98
C LEU A 55 10.66 -18.70 -3.58
N SER A 56 11.77 -19.21 -4.14
CA SER A 56 12.34 -20.52 -3.79
C SER A 56 12.69 -20.59 -2.30
N THR A 57 13.30 -19.53 -1.76
CA THR A 57 13.64 -19.41 -0.34
C THR A 57 12.41 -19.36 0.55
N MET A 58 11.41 -18.55 0.20
CA MET A 58 10.12 -18.51 0.91
C MET A 58 9.46 -19.90 0.94
N LYS A 59 9.45 -20.61 -0.20
CA LYS A 59 8.90 -21.96 -0.29
C LYS A 59 9.66 -22.97 0.59
N ARG A 60 11.00 -22.88 0.66
CA ARG A 60 11.82 -23.71 1.58
C ARG A 60 11.50 -23.42 3.06
N MET A 61 11.07 -22.21 3.40
CA MET A 61 10.60 -21.84 4.73
C MET A 61 9.15 -22.26 5.01
N GLY A 62 8.49 -22.96 4.07
CA GLY A 62 7.11 -23.41 4.21
C GLY A 62 6.05 -22.35 3.90
N MET A 63 6.46 -21.18 3.37
CA MET A 63 5.53 -20.13 2.97
C MET A 63 4.76 -20.53 1.71
N LYS A 64 3.53 -20.05 1.59
CA LYS A 64 2.70 -20.25 0.40
C LYS A 64 2.81 -19.03 -0.51
N VAL A 65 3.50 -19.21 -1.63
CA VAL A 65 3.74 -18.15 -2.63
C VAL A 65 3.07 -18.48 -3.95
N ASP A 66 2.79 -17.44 -4.74
CA ASP A 66 2.12 -17.54 -6.04
C ASP A 66 3.10 -17.16 -7.17
N LYS A 67 2.98 -15.94 -7.68
CA LYS A 67 3.73 -15.39 -8.82
C LYS A 67 4.79 -14.38 -8.36
N HIS A 68 5.71 -14.03 -9.26
CA HIS A 68 6.51 -12.81 -9.12
C HIS A 68 6.53 -12.07 -10.46
N HIS A 69 6.81 -10.77 -10.44
CA HIS A 69 7.04 -9.99 -11.65
C HIS A 69 7.79 -8.69 -11.35
N HIS A 70 8.32 -8.10 -12.42
CA HIS A 70 8.69 -6.70 -12.40
C HIS A 70 7.43 -5.83 -12.31
N GLU A 71 7.53 -4.71 -11.60
CA GLU A 71 6.45 -3.75 -11.40
C GLU A 71 6.68 -2.48 -12.24
N VAL A 72 5.77 -1.51 -12.18
CA VAL A 72 5.72 -0.38 -13.10
C VAL A 72 6.97 0.51 -13.07
N ALA A 73 7.49 0.85 -11.87
CA ALA A 73 8.66 1.72 -11.75
C ALA A 73 9.96 1.01 -12.15
N SER A 74 10.98 1.78 -12.53
CA SER A 74 12.20 1.25 -13.19
C SER A 74 12.96 0.18 -12.39
N CYS A 75 12.90 0.18 -11.06
CA CYS A 75 13.60 -0.80 -10.20
C CYS A 75 12.64 -1.45 -9.19
N GLN A 76 11.41 -1.76 -9.62
CA GLN A 76 10.33 -2.20 -8.75
C GLN A 76 9.93 -3.64 -9.04
N HIS A 77 9.62 -4.39 -7.98
CA HIS A 77 9.25 -5.80 -8.09
C HIS A 77 8.12 -6.15 -7.12
N GLU A 78 7.30 -7.13 -7.51
CA GLU A 78 6.26 -7.71 -6.65
C GLU A 78 6.38 -9.24 -6.64
N LEU A 79 6.18 -9.81 -5.45
CA LEU A 79 6.11 -11.25 -5.23
C LEU A 79 4.79 -11.55 -4.48
N GLY A 80 4.00 -12.46 -5.03
CA GLY A 80 2.67 -12.78 -4.54
C GLY A 80 2.70 -13.79 -3.38
N LEU A 81 2.02 -13.43 -2.28
CA LEU A 81 1.69 -14.35 -1.20
C LEU A 81 0.29 -14.93 -1.40
N ILE A 82 0.13 -16.22 -1.13
CA ILE A 82 -1.20 -16.82 -0.99
C ILE A 82 -1.77 -16.40 0.37
N PHE A 83 -3.06 -16.06 0.40
CA PHE A 83 -3.76 -15.64 1.61
C PHE A 83 -3.77 -16.72 2.71
N ASP A 84 -3.83 -16.28 3.96
CA ASP A 84 -4.05 -17.09 5.16
C ASP A 84 -4.95 -16.32 6.16
N SER A 85 -5.17 -16.87 7.35
CA SER A 85 -5.87 -16.16 8.43
C SER A 85 -5.11 -14.91 8.87
N LEU A 86 -5.82 -13.92 9.42
CA LEU A 86 -5.30 -12.57 9.72
C LEU A 86 -3.92 -12.58 10.39
N THR A 87 -3.78 -13.28 11.53
CA THR A 87 -2.52 -13.32 12.28
C THR A 87 -1.42 -14.04 11.50
N ARG A 88 -1.74 -15.18 10.89
CA ARG A 88 -0.78 -15.95 10.09
C ARG A 88 -0.29 -15.14 8.90
N GLN A 89 -1.17 -14.40 8.24
CA GLN A 89 -0.78 -13.52 7.14
C GLN A 89 0.14 -12.39 7.62
N GLY A 90 -0.04 -11.91 8.85
CA GLY A 90 0.90 -10.98 9.49
C GLY A 90 2.29 -11.59 9.68
N ASP A 91 2.37 -12.82 10.16
CA ASP A 91 3.63 -13.56 10.29
C ASP A 91 4.30 -13.75 8.92
N GLU A 92 3.53 -14.16 7.91
CA GLU A 92 4.01 -14.36 6.55
C GLU A 92 4.54 -13.06 5.94
N LEU A 93 3.91 -11.91 6.19
CA LEU A 93 4.44 -10.62 5.70
C LEU A 93 5.78 -10.26 6.36
N GLN A 94 5.97 -10.56 7.64
CA GLN A 94 7.25 -10.32 8.32
C GLN A 94 8.35 -11.22 7.74
N LYS A 95 8.08 -12.52 7.54
CA LYS A 95 9.01 -13.45 6.87
C LYS A 95 9.30 -13.01 5.45
N TYR A 96 8.28 -12.56 4.71
CA TYR A 96 8.40 -12.08 3.34
C TYR A 96 9.41 -10.93 3.23
N LYS A 97 9.27 -9.90 4.08
CA LYS A 97 10.22 -8.78 4.15
C LYS A 97 11.63 -9.25 4.52
N TYR A 98 11.74 -10.16 5.48
CA TYR A 98 13.02 -10.72 5.91
C TYR A 98 13.73 -11.46 4.76
N VAL A 99 13.04 -12.36 4.06
CA VAL A 99 13.62 -13.10 2.93
C VAL A 99 14.07 -12.14 1.83
N ILE A 100 13.24 -11.16 1.47
CA ILE A 100 13.57 -10.20 0.41
C ILE A 100 14.82 -9.38 0.77
N HIS A 101 14.90 -8.83 1.98
CA HIS A 101 16.09 -8.09 2.41
C HIS A 101 17.36 -8.96 2.36
N ASN A 102 17.30 -10.20 2.84
CA ASN A 102 18.48 -11.06 2.92
C ASN A 102 18.90 -11.64 1.56
N VAL A 103 17.96 -12.01 0.70
CA VAL A 103 18.28 -12.44 -0.67
C VAL A 103 18.81 -11.26 -1.48
N ALA A 104 18.23 -10.06 -1.36
CA ALA A 104 18.79 -8.85 -1.97
C ALA A 104 20.24 -8.62 -1.54
N GLN A 105 20.50 -8.66 -0.23
CA GLN A 105 21.84 -8.51 0.32
C GLN A 105 22.82 -9.56 -0.20
N ALA A 106 22.40 -10.83 -0.31
CA ALA A 106 23.23 -11.91 -0.84
C ALA A 106 23.58 -11.73 -2.33
N TYR A 107 22.73 -11.04 -3.09
CA TYR A 107 22.98 -10.67 -4.49
C TYR A 107 23.73 -9.34 -4.63
N GLY A 108 24.21 -8.74 -3.53
CA GLY A 108 24.90 -7.45 -3.54
C GLY A 108 23.97 -6.26 -3.83
N LYS A 109 22.65 -6.44 -3.65
CA LYS A 109 21.63 -5.39 -3.79
C LYS A 109 21.09 -4.98 -2.41
N THR A 110 20.37 -3.87 -2.35
CA THR A 110 19.57 -3.46 -1.20
C THR A 110 18.10 -3.38 -1.63
N ALA A 111 17.19 -3.82 -0.77
CA ALA A 111 15.76 -3.75 -1.01
C ALA A 111 15.09 -2.86 0.03
N THR A 112 14.07 -2.11 -0.37
CA THR A 112 13.30 -1.24 0.52
C THR A 112 11.81 -1.42 0.28
N PHE A 113 11.05 -1.33 1.37
CA PHE A 113 9.60 -1.36 1.41
C PHE A 113 8.99 0.05 1.59
N MET A 114 9.80 1.10 1.46
CA MET A 114 9.33 2.48 1.54
C MET A 114 8.23 2.75 0.49
N PRO A 115 7.13 3.43 0.86
CA PRO A 115 6.01 3.65 -0.07
C PRO A 115 6.34 4.48 -1.31
N LYS A 116 7.25 5.45 -1.19
CA LYS A 116 7.65 6.35 -2.27
C LYS A 116 9.15 6.67 -2.18
N PRO A 117 10.02 5.77 -2.66
CA PRO A 117 11.47 6.00 -2.64
C PRO A 117 11.92 7.01 -3.69
N ILE A 118 11.28 7.03 -4.87
CA ILE A 118 11.65 7.88 -6.00
C ILE A 118 10.48 8.79 -6.40
N ALA A 119 10.74 10.08 -6.57
CA ALA A 119 9.77 11.04 -7.09
C ALA A 119 9.65 10.91 -8.62
N GLY A 120 8.44 11.05 -9.17
CA GLY A 120 8.21 10.99 -10.61
C GLY A 120 7.96 9.59 -11.20
N ASP A 121 8.18 8.52 -10.44
CA ASP A 121 7.84 7.14 -10.83
C ASP A 121 6.82 6.50 -9.87
N ASN A 122 6.35 5.28 -10.13
CA ASN A 122 5.37 4.60 -9.27
C ASN A 122 5.89 4.36 -7.84
N GLY A 123 4.95 4.34 -6.87
CA GLY A 123 5.25 3.99 -5.47
C GLY A 123 4.92 2.53 -5.17
N THR A 124 5.30 2.05 -3.99
CA THR A 124 5.03 0.69 -3.52
C THR A 124 3.82 0.67 -2.61
N GLY A 125 2.80 -0.09 -2.99
CA GLY A 125 1.60 -0.35 -2.18
C GLY A 125 1.62 -1.72 -1.52
N MET A 126 0.69 -1.93 -0.61
CA MET A 126 0.38 -3.24 -0.02
C MET A 126 -1.13 -3.45 -0.13
N HIS A 127 -1.59 -3.97 -1.27
CA HIS A 127 -3.02 -4.23 -1.45
C HIS A 127 -3.48 -5.38 -0.55
N VAL A 128 -4.46 -5.12 0.31
CA VAL A 128 -4.96 -6.09 1.29
C VAL A 128 -6.27 -6.68 0.79
N ASN A 129 -6.23 -7.94 0.36
CA ASN A 129 -7.39 -8.71 -0.07
C ASN A 129 -8.03 -9.42 1.14
N MET A 130 -9.32 -9.20 1.38
CA MET A 130 -10.05 -9.64 2.58
C MET A 130 -11.34 -10.37 2.21
N SER A 131 -11.62 -11.46 2.92
CA SER A 131 -12.92 -12.15 2.89
C SER A 131 -13.19 -12.78 4.24
N ILE A 132 -14.45 -12.81 4.67
CA ILE A 132 -14.87 -13.50 5.90
C ILE A 132 -15.50 -14.84 5.55
N TRP A 133 -15.14 -15.88 6.29
CA TRP A 133 -15.67 -17.23 6.12
C TRP A 133 -16.33 -17.69 7.42
N LYS A 134 -17.44 -18.42 7.27
CA LYS A 134 -18.15 -19.03 8.39
C LYS A 134 -18.57 -20.44 7.98
N ASP A 135 -18.27 -21.43 8.83
CA ASP A 135 -18.64 -22.84 8.61
C ASP A 135 -18.24 -23.35 7.21
N GLY A 136 -17.06 -22.95 6.73
CA GLY A 136 -16.52 -23.33 5.42
C GLY A 136 -17.15 -22.64 4.21
N LYS A 137 -17.99 -21.62 4.41
CA LYS A 137 -18.65 -20.85 3.34
C LYS A 137 -18.17 -19.40 3.31
N PRO A 138 -17.92 -18.81 2.11
CA PRO A 138 -17.55 -17.41 1.98
C PRO A 138 -18.76 -16.52 2.25
N LEU A 139 -18.67 -15.63 3.23
CA LEU A 139 -19.76 -14.69 3.55
C LEU A 139 -19.87 -13.55 2.54
N PHE A 140 -18.82 -13.26 1.77
CA PHE A 140 -18.78 -12.10 0.88
C PHE A 140 -19.39 -12.34 -0.50
N ALA A 141 -19.69 -13.59 -0.85
CA ALA A 141 -20.37 -13.91 -2.10
C ALA A 141 -21.89 -13.77 -1.96
N GLY A 142 -22.55 -13.16 -2.93
CA GLY A 142 -24.00 -12.94 -2.92
C GLY A 142 -24.55 -12.48 -4.27
N ASP A 143 -25.66 -11.74 -4.24
CA ASP A 143 -26.44 -11.34 -5.42
C ASP A 143 -26.46 -9.82 -5.67
N LYS A 144 -25.62 -9.06 -4.96
CA LYS A 144 -25.53 -7.60 -5.09
C LYS A 144 -24.48 -7.21 -6.13
N TYR A 145 -24.09 -5.94 -6.11
CA TYR A 145 -23.08 -5.38 -7.00
C TYR A 145 -21.82 -6.27 -7.05
N ALA A 146 -21.41 -6.65 -8.27
CA ALA A 146 -20.27 -7.54 -8.53
C ALA A 146 -20.34 -8.89 -7.78
N ASP A 147 -21.55 -9.45 -7.63
CA ASP A 147 -21.88 -10.70 -6.91
C ASP A 147 -21.39 -10.72 -5.45
N LEU A 148 -21.42 -9.56 -4.80
CA LEU A 148 -21.19 -9.43 -3.37
C LEU A 148 -22.45 -9.76 -2.57
N SER A 149 -22.27 -10.18 -1.32
CA SER A 149 -23.35 -10.20 -0.33
C SER A 149 -23.64 -8.81 0.22
N GLN A 150 -24.76 -8.67 0.93
CA GLN A 150 -25.08 -7.43 1.63
C GLN A 150 -24.08 -7.16 2.76
N GLU A 151 -23.62 -8.20 3.45
CA GLU A 151 -22.60 -8.13 4.49
C GLU A 151 -21.27 -7.60 3.94
N ALA A 152 -20.88 -8.01 2.73
CA ALA A 152 -19.68 -7.45 2.08
C ALA A 152 -19.85 -5.96 1.77
N LEU A 153 -21.03 -5.51 1.33
CA LEU A 153 -21.27 -4.08 1.10
C LEU A 153 -21.18 -3.28 2.41
N TRP A 154 -21.78 -3.78 3.50
CA TRP A 154 -21.66 -3.13 4.81
C TRP A 154 -20.22 -3.12 5.33
N PHE A 155 -19.46 -4.20 5.08
CA PHE A 155 -18.03 -4.25 5.38
C PHE A 155 -17.25 -3.16 4.64
N ILE A 156 -17.54 -2.95 3.35
CA ILE A 156 -16.98 -1.83 2.58
C ILE A 156 -17.41 -0.49 3.18
N GLY A 157 -18.68 -0.34 3.59
CA GLY A 157 -19.19 0.88 4.21
C GLY A 157 -18.42 1.25 5.48
N GLY A 158 -18.09 0.27 6.31
CA GLY A 158 -17.21 0.44 7.47
C GLY A 158 -15.80 0.92 7.10
N ILE A 159 -15.17 0.28 6.11
CA ILE A 159 -13.84 0.71 5.61
C ILE A 159 -13.87 2.15 5.10
N LEU A 160 -14.89 2.52 4.31
CA LEU A 160 -14.99 3.86 3.73
C LEU A 160 -15.31 4.93 4.78
N LYS A 161 -16.13 4.61 5.78
CA LYS A 161 -16.44 5.50 6.91
C LYS A 161 -15.17 5.83 7.71
N HIS A 162 -14.38 4.81 8.05
CA HIS A 162 -13.21 4.92 8.92
C HIS A 162 -11.89 5.10 8.16
N ALA A 163 -11.92 5.34 6.84
CA ALA A 163 -10.73 5.35 5.97
C ALA A 163 -9.61 6.27 6.48
N LYS A 164 -9.96 7.47 6.99
CA LYS A 164 -8.99 8.42 7.54
C LYS A 164 -8.30 7.89 8.79
N THR A 165 -9.06 7.36 9.74
CA THR A 165 -8.52 6.68 10.94
C THR A 165 -7.66 5.48 10.55
N LEU A 166 -8.10 4.69 9.55
CA LEU A 166 -7.33 3.55 9.05
C LEU A 166 -5.97 3.97 8.50
N ASN A 167 -5.81 5.18 7.92
CA ASN A 167 -4.53 5.65 7.40
C ASN A 167 -3.45 5.71 8.50
N ALA A 168 -3.82 5.91 9.78
CA ALA A 168 -2.85 5.91 10.88
C ALA A 168 -2.11 4.57 11.01
N PHE A 169 -2.75 3.44 10.70
CA PHE A 169 -2.17 2.09 10.79
C PHE A 169 -1.76 1.51 9.44
N THR A 170 -2.46 1.90 8.36
CA THR A 170 -2.25 1.37 7.00
C THR A 170 -1.25 2.20 6.20
N ASN A 171 -1.02 3.46 6.59
CA ASN A 171 -0.11 4.43 5.98
C ASN A 171 0.70 5.17 7.05
N PRO A 172 1.46 4.46 7.91
CA PRO A 172 1.98 5.01 9.16
C PRO A 172 3.27 5.85 9.01
N SER A 173 3.64 6.26 7.80
CA SER A 173 4.87 7.03 7.56
C SER A 173 4.58 8.34 6.83
N THR A 174 5.39 9.37 7.04
CA THR A 174 5.29 10.63 6.26
C THR A 174 5.56 10.41 4.77
N ASN A 175 6.27 9.32 4.42
CA ASN A 175 6.55 8.88 3.06
C ASN A 175 5.33 8.23 2.37
N SER A 176 4.43 7.60 3.15
CA SER A 176 3.14 7.06 2.66
C SER A 176 2.34 8.11 1.89
N TYR A 177 2.31 9.33 2.39
CA TYR A 177 1.56 10.45 1.80
C TYR A 177 2.28 11.12 0.63
N LYS A 178 3.50 10.67 0.29
CA LYS A 178 4.16 10.99 -0.99
C LYS A 178 3.77 9.98 -2.08
N ARG A 179 3.26 8.80 -1.70
CA ARG A 179 2.63 7.83 -2.60
C ARG A 179 1.17 8.18 -2.87
N LEU A 180 0.40 8.53 -1.83
CA LEU A 180 -1.04 8.86 -1.92
C LEU A 180 -1.29 10.25 -2.53
N ILE A 181 -0.85 10.43 -3.77
CA ILE A 181 -1.09 11.62 -4.59
C ILE A 181 -1.79 11.18 -5.90
N PRO A 182 -2.65 12.01 -6.50
CA PRO A 182 -3.22 11.73 -7.81
C PRO A 182 -2.15 11.44 -8.89
N GLY A 183 -2.44 10.56 -9.86
CA GLY A 183 -1.62 10.35 -11.07
C GLY A 183 -0.60 9.19 -11.08
N PHE A 184 -0.52 8.36 -10.02
CA PHE A 184 0.43 7.23 -9.91
C PHE A 184 -0.24 5.91 -9.48
N GLU A 185 -1.46 5.65 -9.96
CA GLU A 185 -2.30 4.50 -9.54
C GLU A 185 -2.65 4.46 -8.04
N ALA A 186 -2.34 5.54 -7.30
CA ALA A 186 -2.58 5.63 -5.87
C ALA A 186 -4.06 5.93 -5.58
N PRO A 187 -4.72 5.08 -4.77
CA PRO A 187 -6.16 5.17 -4.58
C PRO A 187 -6.49 6.18 -3.48
N VAL A 188 -6.73 7.44 -3.86
CA VAL A 188 -6.98 8.53 -2.91
C VAL A 188 -8.47 8.74 -2.60
N LEU A 189 -9.36 8.26 -3.47
CA LEU A 189 -10.80 8.50 -3.39
C LEU A 189 -11.48 7.42 -2.55
N ARG A 190 -12.27 7.81 -1.55
CA ARG A 190 -13.06 6.92 -0.70
C ARG A 190 -14.28 6.38 -1.45
N ALA A 191 -14.00 5.57 -2.46
CA ALA A 191 -14.98 4.91 -3.30
C ALA A 191 -14.64 3.43 -3.47
N TYR A 192 -15.63 2.67 -3.92
CA TYR A 192 -15.47 1.27 -4.27
C TYR A 192 -15.96 0.99 -5.70
N SER A 193 -15.28 0.07 -6.40
CA SER A 193 -15.64 -0.33 -7.77
C SER A 193 -15.02 -1.67 -8.16
N ALA A 194 -15.67 -2.41 -9.05
CA ALA A 194 -15.12 -3.63 -9.64
C ALA A 194 -14.20 -3.34 -10.85
N ARG A 195 -14.34 -2.18 -11.49
CA ARG A 195 -13.65 -1.82 -12.74
C ARG A 195 -12.58 -0.76 -12.53
N ASN A 196 -12.85 0.19 -11.65
CA ASN A 196 -12.04 1.38 -11.47
C ASN A 196 -10.85 1.13 -10.52
N ARG A 197 -9.68 1.60 -10.94
CA ARG A 197 -8.41 1.49 -10.19
C ARG A 197 -8.02 2.78 -9.45
N SER A 198 -8.93 3.73 -9.25
CA SER A 198 -8.68 4.96 -8.48
C SER A 198 -9.36 4.97 -7.09
N GLY A 199 -10.32 4.07 -6.85
CA GLY A 199 -10.98 3.92 -5.55
C GLY A 199 -10.11 3.19 -4.52
N CYS A 200 -10.27 3.58 -3.24
CA CYS A 200 -9.67 2.93 -2.07
C CYS A 200 -9.96 1.43 -2.00
N VAL A 201 -11.15 1.03 -2.44
CA VAL A 201 -11.61 -0.35 -2.40
C VAL A 201 -11.89 -0.86 -3.81
N ARG A 202 -11.22 -1.95 -4.21
CA ARG A 202 -11.52 -2.65 -5.46
C ARG A 202 -12.23 -3.96 -5.15
N ILE A 203 -13.10 -4.39 -6.06
CA ILE A 203 -13.71 -5.73 -6.03
C ILE A 203 -13.10 -6.57 -7.16
N PRO A 204 -12.15 -7.47 -6.86
CA PRO A 204 -11.52 -8.29 -7.87
C PRO A 204 -12.53 -9.14 -8.63
N TRP A 205 -12.41 -9.16 -9.96
CA TRP A 205 -13.22 -10.03 -10.80
C TRP A 205 -12.88 -11.51 -10.55
N THR A 206 -13.91 -12.34 -10.47
CA THR A 206 -13.79 -13.79 -10.30
C THR A 206 -15.10 -14.47 -10.67
N GLU A 207 -15.02 -15.62 -11.32
CA GLU A 207 -16.16 -16.51 -11.58
C GLU A 207 -16.52 -17.35 -10.35
N SER A 208 -15.54 -17.65 -9.50
CA SER A 208 -15.75 -18.49 -8.32
C SER A 208 -16.27 -17.67 -7.14
N PRO A 209 -17.42 -18.05 -6.53
CA PRO A 209 -17.88 -17.46 -5.27
C PRO A 209 -16.85 -17.60 -4.14
N LYS A 210 -16.03 -18.67 -4.15
CA LYS A 210 -14.97 -18.90 -3.15
C LYS A 210 -13.82 -17.91 -3.23
N ALA A 211 -13.64 -17.22 -4.35
CA ALA A 211 -12.60 -16.21 -4.50
C ALA A 211 -13.14 -14.77 -4.38
N LYS A 212 -14.43 -14.60 -4.07
CA LYS A 212 -15.06 -13.29 -3.90
C LYS A 212 -14.52 -12.61 -2.62
N ARG A 213 -14.06 -11.37 -2.78
CA ARG A 213 -13.31 -10.65 -1.75
C ARG A 213 -13.35 -9.13 -1.98
N VAL A 214 -12.92 -8.39 -0.98
CA VAL A 214 -12.76 -6.94 -0.99
C VAL A 214 -11.27 -6.63 -0.94
N GLU A 215 -10.78 -5.71 -1.77
CA GLU A 215 -9.37 -5.30 -1.77
C GLU A 215 -9.22 -3.85 -1.34
N ALA A 216 -8.62 -3.61 -0.17
CA ALA A 216 -8.19 -2.29 0.26
C ALA A 216 -6.83 -1.96 -0.35
N ARG A 217 -6.72 -0.88 -1.13
CA ARG A 217 -5.55 -0.59 -1.96
C ARG A 217 -4.67 0.56 -1.44
N PHE A 218 -5.21 1.36 -0.52
CA PHE A 218 -4.48 2.45 0.11
C PHE A 218 -3.34 2.00 1.04
N PRO A 219 -3.39 0.84 1.73
CA PRO A 219 -2.28 0.45 2.61
C PRO A 219 -0.96 0.34 1.85
N ASP A 220 0.13 0.57 2.56
CA ASP A 220 1.48 0.46 2.02
C ASP A 220 2.39 -0.39 2.92
N PRO A 221 3.56 -0.83 2.42
CA PRO A 221 4.38 -1.77 3.17
C PRO A 221 5.08 -1.17 4.39
N SER A 222 4.99 0.14 4.66
CA SER A 222 5.47 0.70 5.94
C SER A 222 4.56 0.33 7.11
N ALA A 223 3.35 -0.12 6.83
CA ALA A 223 2.40 -0.63 7.81
C ALA A 223 2.97 -1.78 8.66
N ASN A 224 2.66 -1.74 9.96
CA ASN A 224 2.74 -2.93 10.81
C ASN A 224 1.59 -3.87 10.38
N PRO A 225 1.87 -5.09 9.86
CA PRO A 225 0.83 -5.97 9.34
C PRO A 225 -0.27 -6.26 10.36
N TYR A 226 0.10 -6.49 11.62
CA TYR A 226 -0.85 -6.87 12.66
C TYR A 226 -1.83 -5.75 12.95
N LEU A 227 -1.34 -4.51 13.15
CA LEU A 227 -2.20 -3.35 13.41
C LEU A 227 -3.03 -2.98 12.18
N CYS A 228 -2.42 -3.03 10.98
CA CYS A 228 -3.09 -2.77 9.72
C CYS A 228 -4.26 -3.72 9.46
N PHE A 229 -4.03 -5.03 9.57
CA PHE A 229 -5.06 -6.02 9.29
C PHE A 229 -6.15 -6.02 10.36
N SER A 230 -5.78 -5.87 11.64
CA SER A 230 -6.75 -5.75 12.74
C SER A 230 -7.62 -4.50 12.57
N ALA A 231 -7.05 -3.34 12.27
CA ALA A 231 -7.82 -2.11 12.09
C ALA A 231 -8.79 -2.22 10.90
N LEU A 232 -8.34 -2.77 9.76
CA LEU A 232 -9.20 -3.03 8.59
C LEU A 232 -10.35 -3.98 8.92
N LEU A 233 -10.09 -5.07 9.65
CA LEU A 233 -11.12 -5.99 10.09
C LEU A 233 -12.12 -5.31 11.03
N MET A 234 -11.64 -4.57 12.03
CA MET A 234 -12.50 -3.87 13.00
C MET A 234 -13.41 -2.84 12.32
N ALA A 235 -12.87 -2.05 11.38
CA ALA A 235 -13.67 -1.10 10.60
C ALA A 235 -14.77 -1.81 9.80
N GLY A 236 -14.42 -2.90 9.12
CA GLY A 236 -15.40 -3.67 8.36
C GLY A 236 -16.46 -4.36 9.23
N LEU A 237 -16.09 -4.81 10.43
CA LEU A 237 -17.06 -5.35 11.40
C LEU A 237 -17.99 -4.27 11.96
N ASP A 238 -17.50 -3.05 12.21
CA ASP A 238 -18.35 -1.90 12.57
C ASP A 238 -19.37 -1.62 11.46
N GLY A 239 -18.89 -1.64 10.21
CA GLY A 239 -19.70 -1.58 8.99
C GLY A 239 -20.87 -2.54 9.00
N ILE A 240 -20.59 -3.84 9.19
CA ILE A 240 -21.61 -4.91 9.27
C ILE A 240 -22.55 -4.69 10.45
N ARG A 241 -22.03 -4.41 11.64
CA ARG A 241 -22.83 -4.27 12.87
C ARG A 241 -23.83 -3.13 12.77
N ASN A 242 -23.39 -2.00 12.20
CA ASN A 242 -24.19 -0.79 12.07
C ASN A 242 -24.91 -0.67 10.71
N LYS A 243 -24.79 -1.69 9.85
CA LYS A 243 -25.37 -1.73 8.50
C LYS A 243 -25.05 -0.48 7.67
N ILE A 244 -23.80 -0.04 7.73
CA ILE A 244 -23.34 1.19 7.08
C ILE A 244 -23.36 0.99 5.56
N ASP A 245 -24.17 1.77 4.86
CA ASP A 245 -24.24 1.76 3.40
C ASP A 245 -22.97 2.40 2.80
N PRO A 246 -22.21 1.71 1.93
CA PRO A 246 -21.06 2.31 1.24
C PRO A 246 -21.45 3.36 0.19
N GLY A 247 -22.74 3.55 -0.09
CA GLY A 247 -23.24 4.37 -1.17
C GLY A 247 -23.14 3.64 -2.53
N PRO A 248 -23.41 4.33 -3.65
CA PRO A 248 -23.29 3.73 -4.98
C PRO A 248 -21.83 3.47 -5.36
N ALA A 249 -21.59 2.40 -6.12
CA ALA A 249 -20.28 2.10 -6.71
C ALA A 249 -19.87 3.18 -7.73
N MET A 250 -18.56 3.44 -7.82
CA MET A 250 -18.00 4.50 -8.65
C MET A 250 -17.22 3.94 -9.85
N ASP A 251 -17.94 3.57 -10.91
CA ASP A 251 -17.39 2.88 -12.09
C ASP A 251 -16.81 3.78 -13.17
N LYS A 252 -16.93 5.10 -13.03
CA LYS A 252 -16.23 6.06 -13.90
C LYS A 252 -14.73 6.02 -13.59
N ASP A 253 -13.87 6.17 -14.60
CA ASP A 253 -12.46 6.43 -14.34
C ASP A 253 -12.33 7.81 -13.69
N LEU A 254 -11.81 7.85 -12.47
CA LEU A 254 -11.78 9.09 -11.68
C LEU A 254 -10.54 9.93 -11.99
N TYR A 255 -9.57 9.40 -12.73
CA TYR A 255 -8.43 10.19 -13.21
C TYR A 255 -8.83 11.17 -14.32
N ASP A 256 -9.91 10.87 -15.04
CA ASP A 256 -10.43 11.70 -16.12
C ASP A 256 -11.55 12.65 -15.65
N LEU A 257 -11.91 12.63 -14.37
CA LEU A 257 -12.89 13.57 -13.84
C LEU A 257 -12.29 14.98 -13.76
N PRO A 258 -13.04 16.01 -14.19
CA PRO A 258 -12.60 17.40 -14.02
C PRO A 258 -12.44 17.73 -12.52
N PRO A 259 -11.53 18.65 -12.14
CA PRO A 259 -11.29 19.02 -10.74
C PRO A 259 -12.56 19.37 -9.95
N GLU A 260 -13.53 20.00 -10.60
CA GLU A 260 -14.83 20.36 -10.01
C GLU A 260 -15.66 19.14 -9.57
N GLU A 261 -15.58 18.01 -10.29
CA GLU A 261 -16.24 16.75 -9.90
C GLU A 261 -15.46 16.00 -8.80
N LEU A 262 -14.17 16.30 -8.63
CA LEU A 262 -13.32 15.70 -7.59
C LEU A 262 -13.47 16.37 -6.23
N GLU A 263 -13.77 17.67 -6.17
CA GLU A 263 -13.93 18.42 -4.89
C GLU A 263 -15.02 17.84 -3.98
N GLY A 264 -16.05 17.20 -4.55
CA GLY A 264 -17.14 16.60 -3.79
C GLY A 264 -16.86 15.18 -3.28
N ILE A 265 -15.77 14.53 -3.71
CA ILE A 265 -15.50 13.12 -3.37
C ILE A 265 -14.59 13.04 -2.15
N PRO A 266 -15.03 12.39 -1.04
CA PRO A 266 -14.20 12.25 0.13
C PRO A 266 -12.90 11.50 -0.17
N THR A 267 -11.78 11.97 0.40
CA THR A 267 -10.45 11.37 0.23
C THR A 267 -9.91 10.73 1.51
N VAL A 268 -8.90 9.89 1.36
CA VAL A 268 -7.99 9.49 2.46
C VAL A 268 -7.18 10.68 2.96
N CYS A 269 -6.48 10.52 4.09
CA CYS A 269 -5.63 11.56 4.64
C CYS A 269 -4.53 11.97 3.65
N ALA A 270 -4.20 13.26 3.64
CA ALA A 270 -3.13 13.85 2.84
C ALA A 270 -1.79 13.95 3.61
N SER A 271 -1.80 13.66 4.92
CA SER A 271 -0.61 13.68 5.77
C SER A 271 -0.72 12.69 6.93
N LEU A 272 0.43 12.33 7.50
CA LEU A 272 0.48 11.50 8.71
C LEU A 272 -0.16 12.24 9.90
N ARG A 273 0.04 13.55 10.01
CA ARG A 273 -0.62 14.42 10.99
C ARG A 273 -2.14 14.26 10.95
N GLU A 274 -2.74 14.45 9.77
CA GLU A 274 -4.19 14.31 9.61
C GLU A 274 -4.68 12.91 9.99
N ALA A 275 -3.92 11.86 9.68
CA ALA A 275 -4.26 10.50 10.03
C ALA A 275 -4.22 10.25 11.54
N ILE A 276 -3.22 10.79 12.25
CA ILE A 276 -3.13 10.72 13.72
C ILE A 276 -4.23 11.54 14.40
N ASP A 277 -4.53 12.73 13.89
CA ASP A 277 -5.66 13.55 14.38
C ASP A 277 -7.01 12.82 14.15
N SER A 278 -7.16 12.15 13.01
CA SER A 278 -8.36 11.34 12.72
C SER A 278 -8.48 10.13 13.65
N LEU A 279 -7.36 9.46 13.95
CA LEU A 279 -7.32 8.37 14.93
C LEU A 279 -7.73 8.85 16.32
N ALA A 280 -7.25 10.02 16.76
CA ALA A 280 -7.67 10.60 18.04
C ALA A 280 -9.19 10.86 18.08
N ALA A 281 -9.78 11.29 16.96
CA ALA A 281 -11.20 11.65 16.87
C ALA A 281 -12.17 10.48 16.64
N ASP A 282 -11.73 9.37 16.03
CA ASP A 282 -12.60 8.26 15.56
C ASP A 282 -11.98 6.88 15.85
N HIS A 283 -11.53 6.61 17.09
CA HIS A 283 -10.99 5.30 17.47
C HIS A 283 -11.99 4.37 18.19
N ASP A 284 -13.20 4.81 18.50
CA ASP A 284 -14.16 4.04 19.32
C ASP A 284 -14.45 2.64 18.74
N PHE A 285 -14.52 2.53 17.41
CA PHE A 285 -14.77 1.24 16.74
C PHE A 285 -13.65 0.23 16.98
N LEU A 286 -12.42 0.68 17.22
CA LEU A 286 -11.25 -0.18 17.48
C LEU A 286 -11.28 -0.76 18.91
N LEU A 287 -11.93 -0.09 19.85
CA LEU A 287 -12.01 -0.50 21.26
C LEU A 287 -13.00 -1.67 21.48
N ALA A 288 -13.82 -1.98 20.49
CA ALA A 288 -14.81 -3.05 20.61
C ALA A 288 -14.15 -4.41 20.86
N GLY A 289 -14.55 -5.08 21.95
CA GLY A 289 -14.02 -6.39 22.32
C GLY A 289 -12.59 -6.36 22.85
N ASP A 290 -12.11 -5.20 23.30
CA ASP A 290 -10.76 -5.00 23.86
C ASP A 290 -9.63 -5.40 22.89
N VAL A 291 -9.90 -5.32 21.58
CA VAL A 291 -8.93 -5.64 20.51
C VAL A 291 -7.80 -4.61 20.49
N PHE A 292 -8.17 -3.33 20.54
CA PHE A 292 -7.26 -2.23 20.81
C PHE A 292 -7.63 -1.64 22.17
N THR A 293 -6.62 -1.28 22.95
CA THR A 293 -6.83 -0.55 24.21
C THR A 293 -6.54 0.93 24.00
N LYS A 294 -7.18 1.79 24.80
CA LYS A 294 -6.97 3.23 24.74
C LYS A 294 -5.50 3.60 24.94
N ASP A 295 -4.86 3.07 25.99
CA ASP A 295 -3.45 3.32 26.30
C ASP A 295 -2.52 2.87 25.15
N GLN A 296 -2.82 1.76 24.47
CA GLN A 296 -2.06 1.33 23.30
C GLN A 296 -2.18 2.32 22.13
N ILE A 297 -3.39 2.82 21.87
CA ILE A 297 -3.64 3.81 20.81
C ILE A 297 -2.93 5.13 21.14
N GLU A 298 -3.01 5.59 22.39
CA GLU A 298 -2.33 6.81 22.85
C GLU A 298 -0.81 6.68 22.71
N GLY A 299 -0.21 5.60 23.20
CA GLY A 299 1.23 5.35 23.04
C GLY A 299 1.66 5.21 21.56
N TYR A 300 0.81 4.63 20.70
CA TYR A 300 1.07 4.59 19.27
C TYR A 300 1.08 6.00 18.65
N MET A 301 0.13 6.85 19.02
CA MET A 301 0.08 8.24 18.53
C MET A 301 1.31 9.04 18.98
N GLU A 302 1.76 8.88 20.22
CA GLU A 302 2.98 9.53 20.74
C GLU A 302 4.22 9.21 19.89
N LEU A 303 4.44 7.92 19.58
CA LEU A 303 5.55 7.50 18.70
C LEU A 303 5.45 8.13 17.31
N LYS A 304 4.24 8.32 16.78
CA LYS A 304 4.03 8.92 15.46
C LYS A 304 4.18 10.43 15.46
N TRP A 305 3.89 11.11 16.56
CA TRP A 305 4.17 12.53 16.71
C TRP A 305 5.66 12.84 16.63
N GLU A 306 6.53 11.96 17.16
CA GLU A 306 7.99 12.11 17.02
C GLU A 306 8.42 12.10 15.55
N GLU A 307 7.92 11.15 14.74
CA GLU A 307 8.19 11.07 13.30
C GLU A 307 7.64 12.29 12.53
N ILE A 308 6.45 12.75 12.89
CA ILE A 308 5.81 13.94 12.29
C ILE A 308 6.67 15.17 12.53
N TYR A 309 7.02 15.45 13.79
CA TYR A 309 7.80 16.63 14.13
C TYR A 309 9.21 16.59 13.53
N ALA A 310 9.84 15.40 13.48
CA ALA A 310 11.12 15.24 12.81
C ALA A 310 11.04 15.62 11.32
N PHE A 311 9.98 15.23 10.62
CA PHE A 311 9.76 15.60 9.22
C PHE A 311 9.43 17.09 9.05
N GLU A 312 8.47 17.61 9.82
CA GLU A 312 7.95 18.97 9.66
C GLU A 312 8.94 20.06 10.10
N HIS A 313 9.83 19.77 11.06
CA HIS A 313 10.80 20.74 11.57
C HIS A 313 12.17 20.64 10.86
N THR A 314 12.37 19.69 9.95
CA THR A 314 13.63 19.54 9.21
C THR A 314 13.51 20.21 7.83
N PRO A 315 14.32 21.23 7.51
CA PRO A 315 14.35 21.84 6.19
C PRO A 315 14.61 20.82 5.07
N HIS A 316 13.85 20.93 3.97
CA HIS A 316 13.90 19.96 2.89
C HIS A 316 14.71 20.48 1.69
N PRO A 317 15.51 19.66 0.96
CA PRO A 317 16.31 20.13 -0.18
C PRO A 317 15.52 20.87 -1.27
N VAL A 318 14.24 20.50 -1.47
CA VAL A 318 13.34 21.21 -2.41
C VAL A 318 13.08 22.66 -1.99
N GLU A 319 13.06 22.97 -0.70
CA GLU A 319 12.82 24.34 -0.21
C GLU A 319 13.96 25.28 -0.60
N PHE A 320 15.20 24.79 -0.67
CA PHE A 320 16.32 25.58 -1.18
C PHE A 320 16.14 25.93 -2.66
N LYS A 321 15.63 25.00 -3.48
CA LYS A 321 15.30 25.30 -4.88
C LYS A 321 14.21 26.37 -5.01
N LEU A 322 13.21 26.34 -4.11
CA LEU A 322 12.03 27.21 -4.19
C LEU A 322 12.24 28.59 -3.54
N TYR A 323 12.99 28.64 -2.45
CA TYR A 323 12.99 29.77 -1.52
C TYR A 323 14.38 30.28 -1.14
N TYR A 324 15.49 29.69 -1.62
CA TYR A 324 16.83 30.18 -1.24
C TYR A 324 17.10 31.63 -1.65
N SER A 325 16.49 32.07 -2.76
CA SER A 325 16.65 33.43 -3.31
C SER A 325 15.42 34.33 -3.07
N CYS A 326 14.56 34.00 -2.10
CA CYS A 326 13.36 34.79 -1.82
C CYS A 326 13.68 36.16 -1.20
#